data_AF-A0A257NSD2-F1
#
_entry.id   AF-A0A257NSD2-F1
#
_cell.length_a   1.000
_cell.length_b   1.000
_cell.length_c   1.000
_cell.angle_alpha   90.00
_cell.angle_beta   90.00
_cell.angle_gamma   90.00
#
_symmetry.space_group_name_H-M   'P 1'
#
loop_
_entity.id
_entity.type
_entity.pdbx_description
1 polymer ?
#
loop_
_entity_poly.entity_id
_entity_poly.type
_entity_poly.pdbx_seq_one_letter_code
_entity_poly.pdbx_strand_id
1 'polypeptide(L)'
;MRRLTATALLTIVPAAACAEGTMPQMDFANPLTSAQVLWMVVILVVLYLLLARWGLPQMGKVLENRAAVIARDLAAAREAKNAADQAVAALNATLAQARNAAHAQVAEAVAQAKRKAAEQAASLAATLDAKLADSEAQIDAARQAAMAAIKPVAETAAGTILLKLTGTSADAGALAARVDDALQARKAA
;
A
#
# COMPACT_ATOMS: atom_id res chain seq x y z
N MET A 1 -18.72 1.37 75.55
CA MET A 1 -17.74 0.32 75.93
C MET A 1 -16.38 0.74 75.38
N ARG A 2 -15.24 0.74 76.06
CA ARG A 2 -14.85 0.55 77.46
C ARG A 2 -13.33 0.84 77.45
N ARG A 3 -12.92 1.90 78.15
CA ARG A 3 -11.64 2.12 78.87
C ARG A 3 -10.32 1.87 78.13
N LEU A 4 -9.43 2.88 78.15
CA LEU A 4 -8.03 2.80 78.62
C LEU A 4 -7.46 4.24 78.56
N THR A 5 -7.58 4.98 79.66
CA THR A 5 -6.49 5.29 80.61
C THR A 5 -5.50 6.32 80.07
N ALA A 6 -5.77 7.57 80.48
CA ALA A 6 -4.78 8.62 80.62
C ALA A 6 -3.60 8.14 81.48
N THR A 7 -2.37 8.38 81.05
CA THR A 7 -1.19 8.30 81.91
C THR A 7 -0.18 9.35 81.49
N ALA A 8 -0.12 10.38 82.35
CA ALA A 8 1.03 11.21 82.69
C ALA A 8 1.94 11.70 81.56
N LEU A 9 1.60 12.89 81.09
CA LEU A 9 2.55 13.89 80.64
C LEU A 9 3.56 14.17 81.77
N LEU A 10 4.78 13.64 81.68
CA LEU A 10 5.92 14.09 82.48
C LEU A 10 6.80 14.98 81.60
N THR A 11 6.41 16.24 81.48
CA THR A 11 7.30 17.30 81.02
C THR A 11 8.40 17.50 82.06
N ILE A 12 9.57 16.92 81.83
CA ILE A 12 10.79 17.36 82.51
C ILE A 12 11.20 18.66 81.83
N VAL A 13 10.70 19.78 82.37
CA VAL A 13 11.30 21.10 82.13
C VAL A 13 12.56 21.16 83.00
N PRO A 14 13.77 21.21 82.43
CA PRO A 14 14.95 21.44 83.24
C PRO A 14 14.88 22.88 83.77
N ALA A 15 14.92 23.01 85.09
CA ALA A 15 15.03 24.30 85.76
C ALA A 15 16.29 25.02 85.26
N ALA A 16 16.10 26.25 84.78
CA ALA A 16 17.19 27.16 84.49
C ALA A 16 17.92 27.50 85.80
N ALA A 17 19.08 26.87 86.02
CA ALA A 17 20.07 27.35 86.97
C ALA A 17 21.01 28.30 86.22
N CYS A 18 20.89 29.60 86.48
CA CYS A 18 21.84 30.60 86.00
C CYS A 18 23.02 30.68 86.98
N ALA A 19 24.21 30.43 86.43
CA ALA A 19 25.54 30.95 86.79
C ALA A 19 26.00 30.85 88.26
N GLU A 20 26.95 29.96 88.55
CA GLU A 20 28.39 30.27 88.61
C GLU A 20 29.16 28.96 88.82
N GLY A 21 30.08 28.65 87.90
CA GLY A 21 30.77 27.37 87.85
C GLY A 21 30.70 26.84 86.42
N THR A 22 31.86 26.81 85.75
CA THR A 22 32.08 26.03 84.53
C THR A 22 31.30 24.73 84.65
N MET A 23 30.38 24.46 83.71
CA MET A 23 29.64 23.20 83.70
C MET A 23 30.67 22.09 83.99
N PRO A 24 30.54 21.28 85.07
CA PRO A 24 31.58 20.31 85.44
C PRO A 24 31.83 19.25 84.34
N GLN A 25 30.98 19.24 83.31
CA GLN A 25 31.06 18.44 82.10
C GLN A 25 32.03 19.03 81.03
N MET A 26 32.35 20.32 81.09
CA MET A 26 33.27 21.05 80.20
C MET A 26 34.48 21.65 80.94
N ASP A 27 34.77 21.15 82.14
CA ASP A 27 36.02 21.49 82.82
C ASP A 27 37.16 20.63 82.26
N PHE A 28 37.89 21.18 81.29
CA PHE A 28 39.04 20.54 80.65
C PHE A 28 40.30 20.49 81.53
N ALA A 29 40.26 21.05 82.74
CA ALA A 29 41.36 20.93 83.72
C ALA A 29 41.31 19.60 84.50
N ASN A 30 40.17 18.89 84.45
CA ASN A 30 40.01 17.57 85.05
C ASN A 30 40.55 16.46 84.12
N PRO A 31 41.47 15.59 84.56
CA PRO A 31 42.07 14.54 83.72
C PRO A 31 41.05 13.53 83.18
N LEU A 32 39.90 13.38 83.86
CA LEU A 32 38.81 12.49 83.47
C LEU A 32 38.03 13.00 82.23
N THR A 33 37.81 14.32 82.10
CA THR A 33 37.09 14.90 80.95
C THR A 33 37.94 14.90 79.69
N SER A 34 39.25 15.13 79.81
CA SER A 34 40.20 15.02 78.68
C SER A 34 40.32 13.58 78.16
N ALA A 35 40.32 12.59 79.06
CA ALA A 35 40.35 11.18 78.68
C ALA A 35 39.06 10.76 77.95
N GLN A 36 37.90 11.27 78.37
CA GLN A 36 36.63 11.02 77.69
C GLN A 36 36.61 11.59 76.27
N VAL A 37 37.11 12.81 76.06
CA VAL A 37 37.21 13.40 74.72
C VAL A 37 38.19 12.62 73.84
N LEU A 38 39.34 12.22 74.38
CA LEU A 38 40.32 11.39 73.67
C LEU A 38 39.69 10.07 73.20
N TRP A 39 38.97 9.37 74.08
CA TRP A 39 38.29 8.13 73.71
C TRP A 39 37.15 8.34 72.71
N MET A 40 36.41 9.45 72.78
CA MET A 40 35.41 9.80 71.76
C MET A 40 36.05 10.01 70.39
N VAL A 41 37.20 10.68 70.33
CA VAL A 41 37.96 10.85 69.09
C VAL A 41 38.47 9.49 68.59
N VAL A 42 39.00 8.63 69.47
CA VAL A 42 39.44 7.28 69.08
C VAL A 42 38.28 6.46 68.49
N ILE A 43 37.12 6.43 69.15
CA ILE A 43 35.94 5.71 68.66
C ILE A 43 35.44 6.32 67.33
N LEU A 44 35.44 7.65 67.21
CA LEU A 44 35.05 8.33 65.97
C LEU A 44 35.99 7.97 64.82
N VAL A 45 37.31 7.96 65.06
CA VAL A 45 38.31 7.57 64.05
C VAL A 45 38.14 6.11 63.65
N VAL A 46 37.93 5.20 64.62
CA VAL A 46 37.66 3.79 64.35
C VAL A 46 36.38 3.63 63.52
N LEU A 47 35.29 4.30 63.90
CA LEU A 47 34.03 4.30 63.15
C LEU A 47 34.20 4.87 61.74
N TYR A 48 34.93 5.97 61.60
CA TYR A 48 35.23 6.59 60.31
C TYR A 48 35.98 5.63 59.39
N LEU A 49 37.01 4.94 59.89
CA LEU A 49 37.77 3.98 59.11
C LEU A 49 36.91 2.76 58.71
N LEU A 50 36.01 2.30 59.60
CA LEU A 50 35.03 1.26 59.29
C LEU A 50 34.07 1.69 58.18
N LEU A 51 33.51 2.90 58.23
CA LEU A 51 32.62 3.41 57.18
C LEU A 51 33.36 3.70 55.88
N ALA A 52 34.56 4.27 55.95
CA ALA A 52 35.41 4.56 54.79
C ALA A 52 35.80 3.28 54.05
N ARG A 53 36.16 2.22 54.79
CA ARG A 53 36.61 0.97 54.18
C ARG A 53 35.48 0.00 53.83
N TRP A 54 34.32 0.07 54.50
CA TRP A 54 33.24 -0.89 54.28
C TRP A 54 31.89 -0.27 53.88
N GLY A 55 31.47 0.83 54.50
CA GLY A 55 30.18 1.46 54.21
C GLY A 55 30.11 2.11 52.82
N LEU A 56 31.09 2.98 52.53
CA LEU A 56 31.19 3.71 51.26
C LEU A 56 31.35 2.80 50.02
N PRO A 57 32.24 1.78 50.00
CA PRO A 57 32.38 0.94 48.81
C PRO A 57 31.12 0.12 48.52
N GLN A 58 30.32 -0.24 49.52
CA GLN A 58 29.07 -0.97 49.31
C GLN A 58 28.04 -0.11 48.56
N MET A 59 27.94 1.19 48.90
CA MET A 59 27.06 2.13 48.19
C MET A 59 27.56 2.44 46.79
N GLY A 60 28.89 2.57 46.60
CA GLY A 60 29.51 2.76 45.29
C GLY A 60 29.19 1.63 44.32
N LYS A 61 29.22 0.37 44.78
CA LYS A 61 28.88 -0.80 43.94
C LYS A 61 27.44 -0.76 43.41
N VAL A 62 26.48 -0.28 44.22
CA VAL A 62 25.07 -0.19 43.78
C VAL A 62 24.89 0.90 42.74
N LEU A 63 25.55 2.05 42.92
CA LEU A 63 25.54 3.15 41.96
C LEU A 63 26.15 2.71 40.61
N GLU A 64 27.31 2.06 40.66
CA GLU A 64 27.98 1.54 39.46
C GLU A 64 27.11 0.49 38.74
N ASN A 65 26.52 -0.46 39.47
CA ASN A 65 25.62 -1.45 38.88
C ASN A 65 24.41 -0.79 38.21
N ARG A 66 23.80 0.23 38.84
CA ARG A 66 22.67 0.96 38.24
C ARG A 66 23.11 1.71 36.99
N ALA A 67 24.25 2.41 37.04
CA ALA A 67 24.79 3.11 35.88
C ALA A 67 25.07 2.13 34.73
N ALA A 68 25.67 0.97 35.01
CA ALA A 68 25.95 -0.07 34.04
C ALA A 68 24.67 -0.65 33.42
N VAL A 69 23.64 -0.94 34.22
CA VAL A 69 22.34 -1.42 33.73
C VAL A 69 21.66 -0.37 32.85
N ILE A 70 21.61 0.89 33.29
CA ILE A 70 21.01 1.98 32.49
C ILE A 70 21.76 2.16 31.17
N ALA A 71 23.10 2.14 31.20
CA ALA A 71 23.92 2.26 29.99
C ALA A 71 23.66 1.10 29.02
N ARG A 72 23.59 -0.13 29.53
CA ARG A 72 23.26 -1.33 28.74
C ARG A 72 21.87 -1.21 28.12
N ASP A 73 20.87 -0.86 28.91
CA ASP A 73 19.48 -0.79 28.45
C ASP A 73 19.28 0.35 27.44
N LEU A 74 19.95 1.49 27.63
CA LEU A 74 19.98 2.58 26.64
C LEU A 74 20.68 2.17 25.34
N ALA A 75 21.78 1.43 25.42
CA ALA A 75 22.47 0.92 24.24
C ALA A 75 21.56 -0.05 23.46
N ALA A 76 20.95 -1.01 24.15
CA ALA A 76 20.01 -1.95 23.55
C ALA A 76 18.78 -1.24 22.94
N ALA A 77 18.23 -0.24 23.61
CA ALA A 77 17.11 0.55 23.09
C ALA A 77 17.50 1.34 21.82
N ARG A 78 18.72 1.92 21.78
CA ARG A 78 19.24 2.62 20.60
C ARG A 78 19.46 1.66 19.43
N GLU A 79 20.02 0.48 19.69
CA GLU A 79 20.22 -0.54 18.68
C GLU A 79 18.89 -1.03 18.11
N ALA A 80 17.92 -1.35 18.98
CA ALA A 80 16.57 -1.75 18.58
C ALA A 80 15.87 -0.65 17.76
N LYS A 81 16.01 0.63 18.17
CA LYS A 81 15.50 1.76 17.41
C LYS A 81 16.16 1.86 16.03
N ASN A 82 17.49 1.78 15.96
CA ASN A 82 18.21 1.86 14.69
C ASN A 82 17.83 0.71 13.75
N ALA A 83 17.66 -0.51 14.27
CA ALA A 83 17.20 -1.66 13.49
C ALA A 83 15.77 -1.45 12.98
N ALA A 84 14.87 -0.91 13.81
CA ALA A 84 13.51 -0.57 13.39
C ALA A 84 13.50 0.52 12.32
N ASP A 85 14.27 1.59 12.48
CA ASP A 85 14.38 2.68 11.51
C ASP A 85 14.93 2.17 10.17
N GLN A 86 15.93 1.28 10.18
CA GLN A 86 16.45 0.62 8.98
C GLN A 86 15.41 -0.29 8.33
N ALA A 87 14.67 -1.09 9.11
CA ALA A 87 13.61 -1.95 8.60
C ALA A 87 12.48 -1.14 7.95
N VAL A 88 12.09 -0.02 8.57
CA VAL A 88 11.08 0.91 8.01
C VAL A 88 11.59 1.54 6.72
N ALA A 89 12.85 1.97 6.66
CA ALA A 89 13.44 2.50 5.44
C ALA A 89 13.44 1.48 4.30
N ALA A 90 13.85 0.24 4.58
CA ALA A 90 13.85 -0.87 3.61
C ALA A 90 12.43 -1.23 3.15
N LEU A 91 11.46 -1.26 4.05
CA LEU A 91 10.05 -1.51 3.74
C LEU A 91 9.48 -0.40 2.84
N ASN A 92 9.75 0.86 3.18
CA ASN A 92 9.32 2.00 2.36
C ASN A 92 9.94 1.98 0.96
N ALA A 93 11.23 1.67 0.85
CA ALA A 93 11.92 1.50 -0.43
C ALA A 93 11.30 0.35 -1.26
N THR A 94 11.04 -0.79 -0.63
CA THR A 94 10.42 -1.96 -1.28
C THR A 94 9.00 -1.65 -1.75
N LEU A 95 8.20 -0.93 -0.95
CA LEU A 95 6.86 -0.49 -1.35
C LEU A 95 6.90 0.50 -2.52
N ALA A 96 7.84 1.45 -2.52
CA ALA A 96 8.02 2.37 -3.62
C ALA A 96 8.41 1.64 -4.91
N GLN A 97 9.37 0.71 -4.83
CA GLN A 97 9.78 -0.11 -5.97
C GLN A 97 8.63 -0.99 -6.48
N ALA A 98 7.89 -1.65 -5.60
CA ALA A 98 6.75 -2.49 -5.96
C ALA A 98 5.63 -1.68 -6.64
N ARG A 99 5.33 -0.47 -6.15
CA ARG A 99 4.37 0.44 -6.79
C ARG A 99 4.83 0.84 -8.19
N ASN A 100 6.09 1.24 -8.34
CA ASN A 100 6.65 1.62 -9.64
C ASN A 100 6.64 0.44 -10.63
N ALA A 101 7.02 -0.76 -10.18
CA ALA A 101 6.97 -1.96 -10.99
C ALA A 101 5.53 -2.32 -11.40
N ALA A 102 4.57 -2.23 -10.50
CA ALA A 102 3.16 -2.45 -10.80
C ALA A 102 2.63 -1.43 -11.83
N HIS A 103 2.95 -0.14 -11.66
CA HIS A 103 2.57 0.89 -12.64
C HIS A 103 3.21 0.64 -14.02
N ALA A 104 4.48 0.25 -14.07
CA ALA A 104 5.15 -0.09 -15.31
C ALA A 104 4.52 -1.31 -15.99
N GLN A 105 4.22 -2.37 -15.22
CA GLN A 105 3.58 -3.58 -15.73
C GLN A 105 2.16 -3.31 -16.24
N VAL A 106 1.38 -2.47 -15.55
CA VAL A 106 0.04 -2.07 -16.01
C VAL A 106 0.15 -1.26 -17.30
N ALA A 107 1.08 -0.29 -17.37
CA ALA A 107 1.28 0.50 -18.59
C ALA A 107 1.69 -0.39 -19.78
N GLU A 108 2.58 -1.34 -19.56
CA GLU A 108 2.99 -2.31 -20.57
C GLU A 108 1.83 -3.21 -21.00
N ALA A 109 1.07 -3.77 -20.05
CA ALA A 109 -0.09 -4.62 -20.35
C ALA A 109 -1.16 -3.86 -21.15
N VAL A 110 -1.44 -2.61 -20.80
CA VAL A 110 -2.36 -1.75 -21.55
C VAL A 110 -1.83 -1.46 -22.96
N ALA A 111 -0.52 -1.18 -23.11
CA ALA A 111 0.09 -0.95 -24.41
C ALA A 111 0.03 -2.22 -25.29
N GLN A 112 0.34 -3.39 -24.74
CA GLN A 112 0.23 -4.67 -25.44
C GLN A 112 -1.22 -5.00 -25.82
N ALA A 113 -2.18 -4.77 -24.92
CA ALA A 113 -3.59 -4.97 -25.20
C ALA A 113 -4.10 -4.07 -26.33
N LYS A 114 -3.70 -2.79 -26.34
CA LYS A 114 -4.03 -1.86 -27.43
C LYS A 114 -3.45 -2.29 -28.77
N ARG A 115 -2.20 -2.76 -28.80
CA ARG A 115 -1.56 -3.29 -30.02
C ARG A 115 -2.31 -4.51 -30.55
N LYS A 116 -2.58 -5.50 -29.69
CA LYS A 116 -3.35 -6.70 -30.07
C LYS A 116 -4.75 -6.35 -30.55
N ALA A 117 -5.44 -5.41 -29.90
CA ALA A 117 -6.75 -4.95 -30.33
C ALA A 117 -6.70 -4.28 -31.71
N ALA A 118 -5.68 -3.45 -31.98
CA ALA A 118 -5.50 -2.83 -33.29
C ALA A 118 -5.19 -3.85 -34.39
N GLU A 119 -4.34 -4.84 -34.11
CA GLU A 119 -4.04 -5.95 -35.03
C GLU A 119 -5.30 -6.78 -35.33
N GLN A 120 -6.08 -7.13 -34.32
CA GLN A 120 -7.33 -7.85 -34.48
C GLN A 120 -8.36 -7.03 -35.28
N ALA A 121 -8.52 -5.74 -34.97
CA ALA A 121 -9.39 -4.85 -35.71
C ALA A 121 -8.99 -4.74 -37.18
N ALA A 122 -7.70 -4.61 -37.49
CA ALA A 122 -7.20 -4.59 -38.86
C ALA A 122 -7.46 -5.90 -39.60
N SER A 123 -7.24 -7.05 -38.95
CA SER A 123 -7.51 -8.37 -39.55
C SER A 123 -8.99 -8.61 -39.82
N LEU A 124 -9.87 -8.16 -38.90
CA LEU A 124 -11.32 -8.21 -39.05
C LEU A 124 -11.78 -7.29 -40.17
N ALA A 125 -11.28 -6.05 -40.23
CA ALA A 125 -11.59 -5.13 -41.32
C ALA A 125 -11.24 -5.74 -42.68
N ALA A 126 -10.03 -6.28 -42.85
CA ALA A 126 -9.63 -6.93 -44.09
C ALA A 126 -10.52 -8.14 -44.46
N THR A 127 -10.94 -8.93 -43.46
CA THR A 127 -11.85 -10.06 -43.68
C THR A 127 -13.25 -9.60 -44.09
N LEU A 128 -13.75 -8.51 -43.48
CA LEU A 128 -15.04 -7.93 -43.82
C LEU A 128 -15.02 -7.32 -45.22
N ASP A 129 -13.96 -6.60 -45.58
CA ASP A 129 -13.80 -6.02 -46.93
C ASP A 129 -13.77 -7.13 -47.99
N ALA A 130 -13.06 -8.23 -47.74
CA ALA A 130 -13.05 -9.38 -48.64
C ALA A 130 -14.44 -10.01 -48.80
N LYS A 131 -15.20 -10.16 -47.70
CA LYS A 131 -16.58 -10.69 -47.75
C LYS A 131 -17.55 -9.74 -48.44
N LEU A 132 -17.37 -8.43 -48.29
CA LEU A 132 -18.16 -7.43 -49.00
C LEU A 132 -17.90 -7.52 -50.50
N ALA A 133 -16.64 -7.56 -50.92
CA ALA A 133 -16.29 -7.70 -52.32
C ALA A 133 -16.82 -9.00 -52.95
N ASP A 134 -16.74 -10.13 -52.23
CA ASP A 134 -17.31 -11.40 -52.70
C ASP A 134 -18.85 -11.34 -52.80
N SER A 135 -19.51 -10.74 -51.81
CA SER A 135 -20.97 -10.57 -51.82
C SER A 135 -21.42 -9.63 -52.95
N GLU A 136 -20.70 -8.54 -53.22
CA GLU A 136 -20.95 -7.65 -54.35
C GLU A 136 -20.82 -8.39 -55.69
N ALA A 137 -19.77 -9.20 -55.85
CA ALA A 137 -19.60 -10.03 -57.04
C ALA A 137 -20.74 -11.06 -57.22
N GLN A 138 -21.19 -11.69 -56.14
CA GLN A 138 -22.33 -12.61 -56.17
C GLN A 138 -23.64 -11.89 -56.52
N ILE A 139 -23.88 -10.69 -55.98
CA ILE A 139 -25.05 -9.87 -56.29
C ILE A 139 -25.04 -9.46 -57.77
N ASP A 140 -23.90 -9.04 -58.29
CA ASP A 140 -23.78 -8.67 -59.71
C ASP A 140 -23.97 -9.87 -60.64
N ALA A 141 -23.42 -11.03 -60.28
CA ALA A 141 -23.66 -12.27 -61.01
C ALA A 141 -25.14 -12.68 -61.00
N ALA A 142 -25.80 -12.62 -59.84
CA ALA A 142 -27.23 -12.90 -59.70
C ALA A 142 -28.09 -11.89 -60.50
N ARG A 143 -27.71 -10.62 -60.49
CA ARG A 143 -28.35 -9.57 -61.31
C ARG A 143 -28.22 -9.89 -62.80
N GLN A 144 -27.02 -10.24 -63.27
CA GLN A 144 -26.79 -10.59 -64.67
C GLN A 144 -27.58 -11.83 -65.08
N ALA A 145 -27.60 -12.87 -64.24
CA ALA A 145 -28.38 -14.08 -64.47
C ALA A 145 -29.89 -13.79 -64.53
N ALA A 146 -30.42 -12.97 -63.61
CA ALA A 146 -31.81 -12.55 -63.62
C ALA A 146 -32.17 -11.75 -64.88
N MET A 147 -31.32 -10.81 -65.29
CA MET A 147 -31.52 -10.05 -66.54
C MET A 147 -31.50 -10.97 -67.77
N ALA A 148 -30.58 -11.95 -67.81
CA ALA A 148 -30.51 -12.93 -68.89
C ALA A 148 -31.76 -13.84 -68.92
N ALA A 149 -32.31 -14.20 -67.76
CA ALA A 149 -33.52 -15.02 -67.66
C ALA A 149 -34.80 -14.29 -68.10
N ILE A 150 -34.85 -12.96 -68.03
CA ILE A 150 -36.02 -12.17 -68.47
C ILE A 150 -36.20 -12.23 -69.99
N LYS A 151 -35.12 -12.20 -70.76
CA LYS A 151 -35.17 -12.20 -72.24
C LYS A 151 -35.97 -13.37 -72.84
N PRO A 152 -35.68 -14.65 -72.55
CA PRO A 152 -36.44 -15.77 -73.09
C PRO A 152 -37.89 -15.81 -72.59
N VAL A 153 -38.16 -15.37 -71.36
CA VAL A 153 -39.52 -15.28 -70.82
C VAL A 153 -40.32 -14.21 -71.57
N ALA A 154 -39.72 -13.05 -71.84
CA ALA A 154 -40.32 -11.97 -72.61
C ALA A 154 -40.58 -12.38 -74.07
N GLU A 155 -39.62 -13.04 -74.73
CA GLU A 155 -39.78 -13.59 -76.08
C GLU A 155 -40.92 -14.61 -76.14
N THR A 156 -40.97 -15.55 -75.18
CA THR A 156 -42.02 -16.57 -75.09
C THR A 156 -43.39 -15.94 -74.87
N ALA A 157 -43.49 -14.97 -73.95
CA ALA A 157 -44.74 -14.28 -73.65
C ALA A 157 -45.23 -13.45 -74.86
N ALA A 158 -44.34 -12.67 -75.48
CA ALA A 158 -44.67 -11.86 -76.65
C ALA A 158 -45.09 -12.73 -77.85
N GLY A 159 -44.39 -13.85 -78.10
CA GLY A 159 -44.76 -14.81 -79.14
C GLY A 159 -46.12 -15.45 -78.89
N THR A 160 -46.42 -15.83 -77.64
CA THR A 160 -47.74 -16.37 -77.26
C THR A 160 -48.85 -15.35 -77.46
N ILE A 161 -48.61 -14.08 -77.10
CA ILE A 161 -49.57 -12.98 -77.29
C ILE A 161 -49.82 -12.75 -78.79
N LEU A 162 -48.75 -12.71 -79.61
CA LEU A 162 -48.88 -12.47 -81.05
C LEU A 162 -49.64 -13.60 -81.75
N LEU A 163 -49.37 -14.85 -81.37
CA LEU A 163 -50.09 -16.02 -81.89
C LEU A 163 -51.59 -15.94 -81.59
N LYS A 164 -51.96 -15.52 -80.37
CA LYS A 164 -53.36 -15.34 -79.96
C LYS A 164 -54.07 -14.19 -80.68
N LEU A 165 -53.35 -13.13 -81.06
CA LEU A 165 -53.92 -11.93 -81.70
C LEU A 165 -54.01 -12.02 -83.23
N THR A 166 -53.02 -12.64 -83.88
CA THR A 166 -52.87 -12.61 -85.35
C THR A 166 -53.09 -13.97 -86.01
N GLY A 167 -53.18 -15.05 -85.23
CA GLY A 167 -53.34 -16.42 -85.73
C GLY A 167 -52.12 -16.97 -86.49
N THR A 168 -51.04 -16.19 -86.59
CA THR A 168 -49.81 -16.54 -87.31
C THR A 168 -48.64 -16.55 -86.33
N SER A 169 -47.71 -17.51 -86.47
CA SER A 169 -46.49 -17.56 -85.66
C SER A 169 -45.55 -16.42 -86.07
N ALA A 170 -45.02 -15.69 -85.07
CA ALA A 170 -44.05 -14.63 -85.30
C ALA A 170 -42.73 -15.19 -85.84
N ASP A 171 -42.06 -14.48 -86.76
CA ASP A 171 -40.68 -14.80 -87.12
C ASP A 171 -39.78 -14.64 -85.88
N ALA A 172 -39.10 -15.72 -85.49
CA ALA A 172 -38.32 -15.79 -84.26
C ALA A 172 -37.14 -14.80 -84.26
N GLY A 173 -36.53 -14.55 -85.42
CA GLY A 173 -35.43 -13.60 -85.58
C GLY A 173 -35.88 -12.15 -85.39
N ALA A 174 -36.98 -11.76 -86.05
CA ALA A 174 -37.54 -10.41 -85.91
C ALA A 174 -38.10 -10.13 -84.50
N LEU A 175 -38.72 -11.13 -83.85
CA LEU A 175 -39.25 -10.99 -82.49
C LEU A 175 -38.14 -10.80 -81.46
N ALA A 176 -37.07 -11.60 -81.52
CA ALA A 176 -35.92 -11.48 -80.62
C ALA A 176 -35.24 -10.10 -80.74
N ALA A 177 -35.08 -9.59 -81.98
CA ALA A 177 -34.51 -8.26 -82.21
C ALA A 177 -35.37 -7.14 -81.59
N ARG A 178 -36.71 -7.22 -81.70
CA ARG A 178 -37.62 -6.22 -81.12
C ARG A 178 -37.69 -6.27 -79.60
N VAL A 179 -37.58 -7.46 -79.01
CA VAL A 179 -37.48 -7.61 -77.55
C VAL A 179 -36.15 -7.05 -77.04
N ASP A 180 -35.04 -7.26 -77.76
CA ASP A 180 -33.74 -6.67 -77.39
C ASP A 180 -33.75 -5.14 -77.46
N ASP A 181 -34.29 -4.55 -78.53
CA ASP A 181 -34.45 -3.09 -78.65
C ASP A 181 -35.25 -2.52 -77.47
N ALA A 182 -36.35 -3.19 -77.09
CA ALA A 182 -37.20 -2.77 -75.97
C ALA A 182 -36.51 -2.90 -74.61
N LEU A 183 -35.70 -3.95 -74.41
CA LEU A 183 -34.91 -4.13 -73.18
C LEU A 183 -33.76 -3.11 -73.09
N GLN A 184 -33.11 -2.77 -74.21
CA GLN A 184 -32.05 -1.75 -74.25
C GLN A 184 -32.61 -0.34 -74.00
N ALA A 185 -33.76 0.00 -74.61
CA ALA A 185 -34.44 1.27 -74.38
C ALA A 185 -34.81 1.47 -72.89
N ARG A 186 -35.25 0.40 -72.21
CA ARG A 186 -35.57 0.46 -70.77
C ARG A 186 -34.34 0.52 -69.86
N LYS A 187 -33.18 0.05 -70.31
CA LYS A 187 -31.91 0.13 -69.57
C LYS A 187 -31.28 1.53 -69.64
N ALA A 188 -31.64 2.32 -70.65
CA ALA A 188 -31.13 3.67 -70.88
C ALA A 188 -31.98 4.79 -70.25
N ALA A 189 -33.19 4.47 -69.76
CA ALA A 189 -34.09 5.36 -69.02
C ALA A 189 -33.96 5.15 -67.51
#